data_AF-A0A376U298-F1
#
_entry.id   AF-A0A376U298-F1
#
_cell.length_a   1.000
_cell.length_b   1.000
_cell.length_c   1.000
_cell.angle_alpha   90.00
_cell.angle_beta   90.00
_cell.angle_gamma   90.00
#
_symmetry.space_group_name_H-M   'P 1'
#
loop_
_entity.id
_entity.type
_entity.pdbx_description
1 polymer ?
#
loop_
_entity_poly.entity_id
_entity_poly.type
_entity_poly.pdbx_seq_one_letter_code
_entity_poly.pdbx_strand_id
1 'polypeptide(L)'
;MDLPLICDWPNRPKQKVCYETGKPAQTEYEVVEYAADNTARVVLKPITGRSHQLRVHMLALGHPILGRSFLCITRSESDGTTFVATCRDVDDYPSGVWQ
;
A
#
# COMPACT_ATOMS: atom_id res chain seq x y z
N MET A 1 -2.53 6.73 7.66
CA MET A 1 -3.15 7.32 6.44
C MET A 1 -4.62 6.96 6.38
N ASP A 2 -5.44 7.91 5.94
CA ASP A 2 -6.88 7.76 5.77
C ASP A 2 -7.25 8.15 4.34
N LEU A 3 -7.40 7.13 3.49
CA LEU A 3 -7.66 7.32 2.06
C LEU A 3 -8.83 6.42 1.67
N PRO A 4 -10.00 6.99 1.31
CA PRO A 4 -11.17 6.21 0.97
C PRO A 4 -10.97 5.44 -0.34
N LEU A 5 -11.43 4.18 -0.37
CA LEU A 5 -11.17 3.23 -1.45
C LEU A 5 -12.46 2.75 -2.12
N ILE A 6 -12.41 2.58 -3.44
CA ILE A 6 -13.49 1.97 -4.23
C ILE A 6 -12.93 1.02 -5.30
N CYS A 7 -13.75 0.05 -5.70
CA CYS A 7 -13.48 -0.79 -6.86
C CYS A 7 -13.48 0.05 -8.13
N ASP A 8 -12.43 -0.09 -8.95
CA ASP A 8 -12.40 0.54 -10.26
C ASP A 8 -13.17 -0.34 -11.25
N TRP A 9 -14.47 -0.08 -11.36
CA TRP A 9 -15.41 -0.86 -12.17
C TRP A 9 -14.94 -1.11 -13.62
N PRO A 10 -14.40 -0.11 -14.35
CA PRO A 10 -13.89 -0.32 -15.72
C PRO A 10 -12.67 -1.25 -15.79
N ASN A 11 -11.83 -1.29 -14.75
CA ASN A 11 -10.55 -2.00 -14.75
C ASN A 11 -10.47 -3.11 -13.71
N ARG A 12 -11.58 -3.84 -13.48
CA ARG A 12 -11.61 -4.94 -12.52
C ARG A 12 -10.47 -5.94 -12.80
N PRO A 13 -9.79 -6.45 -11.74
CA PRO A 13 -10.09 -6.33 -10.31
C PRO A 13 -9.40 -5.15 -9.58
N LYS A 14 -8.98 -4.09 -10.29
CA LYS A 14 -8.27 -2.95 -9.68
C LYS A 14 -9.15 -2.17 -8.69
N GLN A 15 -8.49 -1.51 -7.74
CA GLN A 15 -9.08 -0.62 -6.74
C GLN A 15 -8.41 0.75 -6.86
N LYS A 16 -9.11 1.83 -6.51
CA LYS A 16 -8.58 3.20 -6.55
C LYS A 16 -9.02 4.02 -5.34
N VAL A 17 -8.27 5.08 -5.07
CA VAL A 17 -8.66 6.11 -4.10
C VAL A 17 -9.79 6.95 -4.71
N CYS A 18 -10.86 7.19 -3.95
CA CYS A 18 -11.97 8.03 -4.38
C CYS A 18 -12.62 8.72 -3.18
N TYR A 19 -12.50 10.05 -3.11
CA TYR A 19 -13.05 10.84 -1.99
C TYR A 19 -14.57 11.02 -2.06
N GLU A 20 -15.17 10.90 -3.24
CA GLU A 20 -16.61 11.12 -3.43
C GLU A 20 -17.46 9.90 -3.07
N THR A 21 -17.02 8.71 -3.51
CA THR A 21 -17.81 7.46 -3.39
C THR A 21 -17.06 6.32 -2.73
N GLY A 22 -15.79 6.53 -2.35
CA GLY A 22 -14.97 5.53 -1.69
C GLY A 22 -15.45 5.22 -0.28
N LYS A 23 -15.28 3.95 0.11
CA LYS A 23 -15.50 3.53 1.49
C LYS A 23 -14.30 3.97 2.34
N PRO A 24 -14.53 4.46 3.57
CA PRO A 24 -13.43 4.85 4.45
C PRO A 24 -12.49 3.66 4.67
N ALA A 25 -11.20 3.95 4.57
CA ALA A 25 -10.15 2.96 4.73
C ALA A 25 -8.93 3.59 5.42
N GLN A 26 -8.57 3.00 6.55
CA GLN A 26 -7.50 3.50 7.42
C GLN A 26 -6.42 2.45 7.59
N THR A 27 -5.18 2.89 7.39
CA THR A 27 -3.98 2.08 7.55
C THR A 27 -2.96 2.92 8.31
N GLU A 28 -2.46 2.40 9.41
CA GLU A 28 -1.27 2.94 10.06
C GLU A 28 -0.04 2.31 9.42
N TYR A 29 1.04 3.08 9.31
CA TYR A 29 2.30 2.56 8.80
C TYR A 29 3.47 3.16 9.58
N GLU A 30 4.54 2.39 9.68
CA GLU A 30 5.78 2.76 10.36
C GLU A 30 6.95 2.22 9.57
N VAL A 31 7.89 3.08 9.19
CA VAL A 31 9.11 2.65 8.50
C VAL A 31 10.08 2.11 9.52
N VAL A 32 10.46 0.85 9.40
CA VAL A 32 11.39 0.19 10.33
C VAL A 32 12.83 0.20 9.83
N GLU A 33 13.05 0.22 8.51
CA GLU A 33 14.37 0.19 7.92
C GLU A 33 14.35 0.86 6.55
N TYR A 34 15.36 1.69 6.27
CA TYR A 34 15.65 2.19 4.93
C TYR A 34 16.86 1.44 4.39
N ALA A 35 16.71 0.80 3.23
CA ALA A 35 17.76 0.09 2.54
C ALA A 35 18.44 0.99 1.51
N ALA A 36 19.70 0.68 1.20
CA ALA A 36 20.53 1.46 0.28
C ALA A 36 20.09 1.37 -1.20
N ASP A 37 19.15 0.48 -1.54
CA ASP A 37 18.63 0.23 -2.89
C ASP A 37 17.34 1.01 -3.19
N ASN A 38 17.12 2.14 -2.52
CA ASN A 38 15.89 2.94 -2.58
C ASN A 38 14.64 2.13 -2.23
N THR A 39 14.78 1.22 -1.26
CA THR A 39 13.66 0.48 -0.70
C THR A 39 13.57 0.69 0.80
N ALA A 40 12.36 0.62 1.34
CA ALA A 40 12.11 0.74 2.76
C ALA A 40 11.28 -0.45 3.23
N ARG A 41 11.64 -0.99 4.38
CA ARG A 41 10.84 -1.98 5.08
C ARG A 41 9.85 -1.24 5.97
N VAL A 42 8.57 -1.51 5.74
CA VAL A 42 7.47 -0.80 6.38
C VAL A 42 6.55 -1.79 7.05
N VAL A 43 6.25 -1.48 8.31
CA VAL A 43 5.23 -2.13 9.11
C VAL A 43 3.90 -1.45 8.81
N LEU A 44 2.88 -2.25 8.55
CA LEU A 44 1.57 -1.85 8.08
C LEU A 44 0.50 -2.42 9.00
N LYS A 45 -0.34 -1.57 9.56
CA LYS A 45 -1.47 -1.95 10.42
C LYS A 45 -2.78 -1.45 9.80
N PRO A 46 -3.46 -2.29 9.00
CA PRO A 46 -4.76 -1.94 8.45
C PRO A 46 -5.81 -1.95 9.57
N ILE A 47 -6.35 -0.78 9.91
CA ILE A 47 -7.46 -0.64 10.86
C ILE A 47 -8.76 -1.14 10.21
N THR A 48 -8.89 -0.98 8.89
CA THR A 48 -9.97 -1.53 8.08
C THR A 48 -9.49 -2.65 7.16
N GLY A 49 -10.38 -3.56 6.75
CA GLY A 49 -10.04 -4.70 5.88
C GLY A 49 -10.54 -4.57 4.43
N ARG A 50 -10.28 -3.46 3.72
CA ARG A 50 -10.73 -3.29 2.32
C ARG A 50 -9.85 -4.08 1.34
N SER A 51 -10.44 -4.52 0.23
CA SER A 51 -9.70 -5.24 -0.82
C SER A 51 -8.54 -4.39 -1.35
N HIS A 52 -7.35 -5.00 -1.45
CA HIS A 52 -6.11 -4.37 -1.91
C HIS A 52 -5.70 -3.10 -1.14
N GLN A 53 -6.24 -2.86 0.06
CA GLN A 53 -6.07 -1.62 0.81
C GLN A 53 -4.61 -1.20 0.94
N LEU A 54 -3.78 -2.08 1.49
CA LEU A 54 -2.35 -1.80 1.73
C LEU A 54 -1.62 -1.42 0.44
N ARG A 55 -1.93 -2.09 -0.67
CA ARG A 55 -1.28 -1.84 -1.96
C ARG A 55 -1.69 -0.49 -2.55
N VAL A 56 -2.99 -0.18 -2.55
CA VAL A 56 -3.49 1.09 -3.11
C VAL A 56 -3.03 2.26 -2.26
N HIS A 57 -3.05 2.11 -0.94
CA HIS A 57 -2.58 3.14 -0.03
C HIS A 57 -1.09 3.42 -0.20
N MET A 58 -0.26 2.38 -0.26
CA MET A 58 1.18 2.53 -0.51
C MET A 58 1.46 3.13 -1.89
N LEU A 59 0.71 2.72 -2.91
CA LEU A 59 0.78 3.33 -4.23
C LEU A 59 0.36 4.82 -4.21
N ALA A 60 -0.67 5.17 -3.46
CA ALA A 60 -1.17 6.55 -3.35
C ALA A 60 -0.20 7.47 -2.60
N LEU A 61 0.59 6.94 -1.66
CA LEU A 61 1.70 7.65 -1.05
C LEU A 61 2.92 7.78 -1.99
N GLY A 62 2.90 7.10 -3.14
CA GLY A 62 4.03 7.05 -4.05
C GLY A 62 5.03 5.95 -3.71
N HIS A 63 4.85 5.15 -2.66
CA HIS A 63 5.81 4.10 -2.28
C HIS A 63 5.22 2.70 -2.55
N PRO A 64 5.12 2.24 -3.81
CA PRO A 64 4.48 0.97 -4.11
C PRO A 64 5.20 -0.21 -3.45
N ILE A 65 4.41 -1.15 -2.89
CA ILE A 65 4.93 -2.40 -2.34
C ILE A 65 5.60 -3.21 -3.47
N LEU A 66 6.82 -3.64 -3.23
CA LEU A 66 7.61 -4.47 -4.13
C LEU A 66 7.15 -5.92 -4.05
N GLY A 67 6.95 -6.52 -5.23
CA GLY A 67 6.51 -7.89 -5.38
C GLY A 67 5.15 -8.00 -6.08
N ARG A 68 5.09 -8.88 -7.09
CA ARG A 68 3.86 -9.14 -7.86
C ARG A 68 2.82 -9.95 -7.07
N SER A 69 3.28 -10.75 -6.11
CA SER A 69 2.50 -11.76 -5.39
C SER A 69 2.10 -11.29 -4.00
N PHE A 70 0.92 -11.68 -3.50
CA PHE A 70 0.47 -11.41 -2.12
C PHE A 70 1.46 -11.87 -1.05
N LEU A 71 2.35 -12.82 -1.39
CA LEU A 71 3.43 -13.31 -0.55
C LEU A 71 4.49 -12.26 -0.18
N CYS A 72 4.57 -11.12 -0.88
CA CYS A 72 5.51 -10.05 -0.54
C CYS A 72 5.08 -9.22 0.68
N ILE A 73 3.89 -9.49 1.23
CA ILE A 73 3.41 -8.93 2.47
C ILE A 73 3.39 -10.06 3.50
N THR A 74 4.29 -10.02 4.47
CA THR A 74 4.38 -11.01 5.54
C THR A 74 3.52 -10.57 6.71
N ARG A 75 2.58 -11.40 7.16
CA ARG A 75 1.83 -11.14 8.39
C ARG A 75 2.71 -11.46 9.60
N SER A 76 2.75 -10.56 10.59
CA SER A 76 3.46 -10.83 11.85
C SER A 76 2.80 -11.98 12.61
N GLU A 77 3.61 -12.84 13.22
CA GLU A 77 3.11 -13.98 14.02
C GLU A 77 2.61 -13.56 15.41
N SER A 78 3.08 -12.42 15.92
CA SER A 78 2.82 -11.94 17.28
C SER A 78 1.38 -11.50 17.54
N ASP A 79 0.73 -10.92 16.53
CA ASP A 79 -0.51 -10.15 16.71
C ASP A 79 -1.50 -10.33 15.55
N GLY A 80 -1.10 -10.96 14.45
CA GLY A 80 -1.97 -11.36 13.34
C GLY A 80 -2.67 -10.22 12.58
N THR A 81 -2.46 -8.97 12.98
CA THR A 81 -3.08 -7.76 12.43
C THR A 81 -2.04 -6.83 11.81
N THR A 82 -0.77 -6.97 12.20
CA THR A 82 0.34 -6.28 11.58
C THR A 82 0.87 -7.05 10.38
N PHE A 83 1.23 -6.29 9.35
CA PHE A 83 1.83 -6.75 8.11
C PHE A 83 3.17 -6.06 7.92
N VAL A 84 4.11 -6.74 7.26
CA VAL A 84 5.42 -6.18 6.92
C VAL A 84 5.59 -6.29 5.42
N ALA A 85 5.92 -5.17 4.80
CA ALA A 85 6.13 -5.07 3.36
C ALA A 85 7.40 -4.27 3.05
N THR A 86 8.04 -4.60 1.94
CA THR A 86 9.09 -3.75 1.37
C THR A 86 8.45 -2.85 0.33
N CYS A 87 8.54 -1.53 0.50
CA CYS A 87 8.14 -0.55 -0.51
C CYS A 87 9.37 0.04 -1.20
N ARG A 88 9.18 0.58 -2.40
CA ARG A 88 10.21 1.36 -3.11
C ARG A 88 9.97 2.84 -2.88
N ASP A 89 11.01 3.58 -2.50
CA ASP A 89 10.97 5.03 -2.44
C ASP A 89 10.99 5.63 -3.85
N VAL A 90 10.06 6.55 -4.13
CA VAL A 90 9.83 7.13 -5.46
C VAL A 90 10.46 8.51 -5.64
N ASP A 91 11.33 8.93 -4.73
CA ASP A 91 12.13 10.16 -4.89
C ASP A 91 13.11 10.11 -6.09
N ASP A 92 13.19 8.99 -6.82
CA ASP A 92 14.03 8.84 -8.03
C ASP A 92 13.24 8.41 -9.29
N TYR A 93 11.93 8.67 -9.37
CA TYR A 93 11.14 8.33 -10.55
C TYR A 93 10.89 9.55 -11.44
N PRO A 94 11.43 9.61 -12.68
CA PRO A 94 11.06 10.66 -13.61
C PRO A 94 9.55 10.59 -13.86
N SER A 95 8.89 11.72 -13.62
CA SER A 95 7.45 12.05 -13.64
C SER A 95 6.50 11.47 -14.72
N GLY A 96 6.72 10.28 -15.30
CA GLY A 96 6.03 9.84 -16.51
C GLY A 96 5.59 8.38 -16.60
N VAL A 97 5.65 7.55 -15.55
CA VAL A 97 5.36 6.10 -15.68
C VAL A 97 4.14 5.65 -14.83
N TRP A 98 3.16 6.53 -14.69
CA TRP A 98 1.82 6.15 -14.21
C TRP A 98 0.75 6.54 -15.25
N GLN A 99 0.66 5.76 -16.33
CA GLN A 99 -0.53 5.64 -17.21
C GLN A 99 -0.95 4.18 -17.29
#